data_AF-A0A2N2AGH3-F1
#
_entry.id   AF-A0A2N2AGH3-F1
#
_cell.length_a   1.000
_cell.length_b   1.000
_cell.length_c   1.000
_cell.angle_alpha   90.00
_cell.angle_beta   90.00
_cell.angle_gamma   90.00
#
_symmetry.space_group_name_H-M   'P 1'
#
loop_
_entity.id
_entity.type
_entity.pdbx_description
1 polymer ?
#
loop_
_entity_poly.entity_id
_entity_poly.type
_entity_poly.pdbx_seq_one_letter_code
_entity_poly.pdbx_strand_id
1 'polypeptide(L)' 'MDKETIKAFIAWLEAATEEEILQRREQALNARVSTREGKSDVKLALRLIDEELIARLDLKRVKTDKG' A
#
# COMPACT_ATOMS: atom_id res chain seq x y z
N MET A 1 7.37 6.52 -10.87
CA MET A 1 7.90 5.41 -10.07
C MET A 1 8.50 4.43 -11.05
N ASP A 2 9.81 4.24 -10.97
CA ASP A 2 10.48 3.21 -11.73
C ASP A 2 10.20 1.81 -11.14
N LYS A 3 10.61 0.79 -11.90
CA LYS A 3 10.42 -0.61 -11.57
C LYS A 3 11.07 -1.02 -10.25
N GLU A 4 12.26 -0.53 -9.95
CA GLU A 4 13.00 -0.91 -8.75
C GLU A 4 12.35 -0.28 -7.50
N THR A 5 11.88 0.96 -7.61
CA THR A 5 11.09 1.62 -6.58
C THR A 5 9.79 0.86 -6.28
N ILE A 6 9.10 0.37 -7.31
CA ILE A 6 7.87 -0.44 -7.11
C ILE A 6 8.18 -1.76 -6.40
N LYS A 7 9.24 -2.47 -6.79
CA LYS A 7 9.64 -3.72 -6.12
C LYS A 7 9.97 -3.50 -4.65
N ALA A 8 10.76 -2.47 -4.35
CA ALA A 8 11.10 -2.13 -2.97
C ALA A 8 9.86 -1.77 -2.16
N PHE A 9 8.89 -1.09 -2.78
CA PHE A 9 7.63 -0.75 -2.13
C PHE A 9 6.77 -1.99 -1.83
N ILE A 10 6.68 -2.95 -2.76
CA ILE A 10 5.99 -4.22 -2.54
C ILE A 10 6.67 -5.04 -1.43
N ALA A 11 7.99 -5.16 -1.46
CA ALA A 11 8.73 -5.87 -0.41
C ALA A 11 8.52 -5.21 0.98
N TRP A 12 8.41 -3.88 1.02
CA TRP A 12 8.05 -3.18 2.24
C TRP A 12 6.61 -3.50 2.69
N LEU A 13 5.63 -3.51 1.78
CA LEU A 13 4.24 -3.86 2.12
C LEU A 13 4.13 -5.26 2.74
N GLU A 14 4.84 -6.25 2.19
CA GLU A 14 4.84 -7.63 2.69
C GLU A 14 5.37 -7.74 4.13
N ALA A 15 6.35 -6.91 4.48
CA ALA A 15 6.99 -6.92 5.80
C ALA A 15 6.34 -5.97 6.82
N ALA A 16 5.64 -4.93 6.36
CA ALA A 16 5.09 -3.88 7.22
C ALA A 16 3.91 -4.38 8.07
N THR A 17 3.79 -3.82 9.27
CA THR A 17 2.59 -3.98 10.10
C THR A 17 1.41 -3.22 9.50
N GLU A 18 0.19 -3.57 9.92
CA GLU A 18 -1.03 -2.88 9.46
C GLU A 18 -1.02 -1.37 9.82
N GLU A 19 -0.53 -1.03 11.01
CA GLU A 19 -0.37 0.35 11.49
C GLU A 19 0.55 1.16 10.56
N GLU A 20 1.71 0.61 10.19
CA GLU A 20 2.67 1.26 9.29
C GLU A 20 2.08 1.48 7.89
N ILE A 21 1.30 0.51 7.39
CA ILE A 21 0.60 0.63 6.10
C ILE A 21 -0.43 1.75 6.14
N LEU A 22 -1.23 1.83 7.20
CA LEU A 22 -2.24 2.88 7.38
C LEU A 22 -1.60 4.27 7.49
N GLN A 23 -0.50 4.39 8.25
CA GLN A 23 0.26 5.64 8.35
C GLN A 23 0.85 6.06 7.00
N ARG A 24 1.43 5.12 6.24
CA ARG A 24 1.94 5.41 4.89
C ARG A 24 0.82 5.84 3.94
N ARG A 25 -0.37 5.24 4.07
CA ARG A 25 -1.56 5.62 3.30
C ARG A 25 -1.95 7.06 3.56
N GLU A 26 -2.00 7.46 4.83
CA GLU A 26 -2.31 8.83 5.23
C GLU A 26 -1.27 9.82 4.69
N GLN A 27 0.02 9.48 4.78
CA GLN A 27 1.10 10.29 4.19
C GLN A 27 0.92 10.47 2.67
N ALA A 28 0.57 9.40 1.95
CA ALA A 28 0.34 9.44 0.51
C ALA A 28 -0.90 10.27 0.14
N LEU A 29 -1.99 10.18 0.91
CA LEU A 29 -3.19 11.00 0.72
C LEU A 29 -2.92 12.49 0.94
N ASN A 30 -2.07 12.82 1.90
CA ASN A 30 -1.70 14.19 2.23
C ASN A 30 -0.53 14.74 1.39
N ALA A 31 0.03 13.93 0.47
CA ALA A 31 1.18 14.31 -0.33
C ALA A 31 0.82 15.46 -1.29
N ARG A 32 1.49 16.60 -1.12
CA ARG A 32 1.35 17.75 -2.03
C ARG A 32 2.28 17.59 -3.23
N VAL A 33 1.74 17.06 -4.32
CA VAL A 33 2.51 16.81 -5.56
C VAL A 33 1.95 17.63 -6.72
N SER A 34 2.82 18.44 -7.34
CA SER A 34 2.44 19.37 -8.42
C SER A 34 2.57 18.76 -9.82
N THR A 35 3.49 17.82 -10.01
CA THR A 35 3.77 17.21 -11.32
C THR A 35 2.75 16.13 -11.68
N ARG A 36 2.47 15.96 -12.98
CA ARG A 36 1.60 14.88 -13.46
C ARG A 36 2.17 13.50 -13.12
N GLU A 37 3.47 13.32 -13.30
CA GLU A 37 4.16 12.07 -13.01
C GLU A 37 4.06 11.73 -11.52
N GLY A 38 4.40 12.66 -10.64
CA GLY A 38 4.32 12.43 -9.21
C GLY A 38 2.89 12.18 -8.71
N LYS A 39 1.87 12.78 -9.34
CA LYS A 39 0.45 12.45 -9.07
C LYS A 39 0.12 11.00 -9.47
N SER A 40 0.62 10.53 -10.62
CA SER A 40 0.45 9.15 -11.05
C SER A 40 1.13 8.17 -10.08
N ASP A 41 2.29 8.55 -9.57
CA ASP A 41 3.06 7.77 -8.60
C ASP A 41 2.34 7.64 -7.26
N VAL A 42 1.84 8.74 -6.70
CA VAL A 42 1.03 8.70 -5.48
C VAL A 42 -0.21 7.83 -5.67
N LYS A 43 -0.89 7.95 -6.82
CA LYS A 43 -2.04 7.09 -7.14
C LYS A 43 -1.66 5.61 -7.25
N LEU A 44 -0.48 5.30 -7.77
CA LEU A 44 0.01 3.93 -7.83
C LEU A 44 0.29 3.39 -6.42
N ALA A 45 1.00 4.16 -5.58
CA ALA A 45 1.29 3.78 -4.20
C ALA A 45 0.00 3.54 -3.39
N LEU A 46 -1.00 4.42 -3.50
CA LEU A 46 -2.30 4.26 -2.84
C LEU A 46 -3.02 2.97 -3.26
N ARG A 47 -3.05 2.66 -4.56
CA ARG A 47 -3.66 1.41 -5.04
C ARG A 47 -2.95 0.18 -4.48
N LEU A 48 -1.62 0.16 -4.48
CA LEU A 48 -0.86 -0.97 -3.93
C LEU A 48 -1.12 -1.16 -2.43
N ILE A 49 -1.24 -0.06 -1.67
CA ILE A 49 -1.62 -0.11 -0.26
C ILE A 49 -3.03 -0.69 -0.08
N ASP A 50 -4.01 -0.20 -0.84
CA ASP A 50 -5.39 -0.66 -0.71
C ASP A 50 -5.51 -2.16 -1.04
N GLU A 51 -4.83 -2.65 -2.09
CA GLU A 51 -4.80 -4.07 -2.43
C GLU A 51 -4.19 -4.94 -1.32
N GLU A 52 -3.09 -4.51 -0.70
CA GLU A 52 -2.46 -5.23 0.41
C GLU A 52 -3.40 -5.32 1.63
N LEU A 53 -4.09 -4.21 1.97
CA LEU A 53 -5.04 -4.20 3.07
C LEU A 53 -6.22 -5.15 2.82
N ILE A 54 -6.74 -5.19 1.58
CA ILE A 54 -7.79 -6.13 1.18
C ILE A 54 -7.30 -7.57 1.30
N ALA A 55 -6.11 -7.88 0.78
CA ALA A 55 -5.52 -9.21 0.88
C ALA A 55 -5.38 -9.69 2.33
N ARG A 56 -4.93 -8.81 3.23
CA ARG A 56 -4.85 -9.11 4.68
C ARG A 56 -6.22 -9.36 5.30
N LEU A 57 -7.23 -8.58 4.93
CA LEU A 57 -8.61 -8.78 5.42
C LEU A 57 -9.16 -10.13 4.98
N ASP A 58 -8.96 -10.51 3.72
CA ASP A 58 -9.40 -11.80 3.19
C ASP A 58 -8.67 -12.97 3.88
N LEU A 59 -7.36 -12.84 4.13
CA LEU A 59 -6.61 -13.84 4.90
C LEU A 59 -7.10 -13.98 6.34
N LYS A 60 -7.47 -12.88 7.00
CA LYS A 60 -8.06 -12.93 8.35
C LYS A 60 -9.41 -13.66 8.33
N ARG A 61 -10.28 -13.38 7.35
CA ARG A 61 -11.57 -14.07 7.19
C ARG A 61 -11.40 -15.58 7.02
N VAL A 62 -10.51 -15.99 6.11
CA VAL A 62 -10.22 -17.42 5.86
C VAL A 62 -9.67 -18.13 7.11
N LYS A 63 -8.91 -17.43 7.96
CA LYS A 63 -8.41 -18.00 9.23
C LYS A 63 -9.52 -18.14 10.28
N THR A 64 -10.45 -17.20 10.34
CA THR A 64 -11.55 -17.22 11.30
C THR A 64 -12.61 -18.29 10.96
N ASP A 65 -12.88 -18.54 9.68
CA ASP A 65 -13.86 -19.56 9.24
C ASP A 65 -13.36 -21.01 9.39
N LYS A 66 -12.08 -21.21 9.73
CA LYS A 66 -11.45 -22.53 9.92
C LYS A 66 -11.22 -22.91 11.40
N GLY A 67 -11.72 -22.11 12.34
CA GLY A 67 -11.70 -22.38 13.78
C GLY A 67 -13.08 -22.77 14.30
#